data_AF-A0A0C9MRI7-F1
#
_entry.id   AF-A0A0C9MRI7-F1
#
_cell.length_a   1.000
_cell.length_b   1.000
_cell.length_c   1.000
_cell.angle_alpha   90.00
_cell.angle_beta   90.00
_cell.angle_gamma   90.00
#
_symmetry.space_group_name_H-M   'P 1'
#
loop_
_entity.id
_entity.type
_entity.pdbx_description
1 polymer ?
#
loop_
_entity_poly.entity_id
_entity_poly.type
_entity_poly.pdbx_seq_one_letter_code
_entity_poly.pdbx_strand_id
1 'polypeptide(L)'
;MMECHVRTLPQWHWPSFAFQAIISAAKFSSFCMLLVHDWHSFSLPLSISLFDLSMIDPPSDNPLYSLLGLSPSSPEIKHLLSTDLTPTVTKLSNYIYHAYKPLGISLCFIPKGNDFVLDAIDIYNGATRDGFLPYTSDNLPCQLHSTIQAHEIVSHLGEPDRKGGGGQSRLPCWIEYKFSENSGILIQLHGFEWEDREMGWTSFVLF
;
A
#
# COMPACT_ATOMS: atom_id res chain seq x y z
N MET A 1 3.57 -13.42 38.98
CA MET A 1 2.63 -12.82 38.00
C MET A 1 3.33 -11.59 37.43
N MET A 2 3.83 -11.70 36.21
CA MET A 2 4.52 -10.62 35.51
C MET A 2 3.46 -9.81 34.76
N GLU A 3 3.20 -8.58 35.22
CA GLU A 3 2.38 -7.63 34.48
C GLU A 3 3.19 -7.12 33.28
N CYS A 4 2.77 -7.54 32.08
CA CYS A 4 3.29 -7.01 30.82
C CYS A 4 2.65 -5.64 30.59
N HIS A 5 3.39 -4.56 30.88
CA HIS A 5 2.98 -3.21 30.53
C HIS A 5 3.11 -3.01 29.02
N VAL A 6 1.99 -3.14 28.31
CA VAL A 6 1.85 -2.66 26.92
C VAL A 6 1.94 -1.14 26.96
N ARG A 7 3.09 -0.60 26.54
CA ARG A 7 3.25 0.84 26.33
C ARG A 7 2.38 1.26 25.16
N THR A 8 1.36 2.07 25.43
CA THR A 8 0.63 2.80 24.40
C THR A 8 1.59 3.81 23.76
N LEU A 9 2.06 3.50 22.55
CA LEU A 9 2.89 4.41 21.76
C LEU A 9 2.06 5.64 21.34
N PRO A 10 2.67 6.83 21.26
CA PRO A 10 2.00 8.03 20.80
C PRO A 10 1.50 7.83 19.37
N GLN A 11 0.19 7.98 19.18
CA GLN A 11 -0.43 7.93 17.87
C GLN A 11 -0.04 9.17 17.06
N TRP A 12 0.91 9.02 16.14
CA TRP A 12 1.24 10.05 15.15
C TRP A 12 0.27 9.93 13.97
N HIS A 13 -0.58 10.93 13.81
CA HIS A 13 -1.74 10.87 12.91
C HIS A 13 -1.56 11.74 11.67
N TRP A 14 -1.60 11.11 10.50
CA TRP A 14 -1.79 11.82 9.24
C TRP A 14 -3.29 11.84 8.89
N PRO A 15 -3.83 12.94 8.35
CA PRO A 15 -5.13 12.88 7.67
C PRO A 15 -4.98 11.97 6.44
N SER A 16 -6.00 11.14 6.14
CA SER A 16 -6.01 10.18 5.02
C SER A 16 -5.56 10.78 3.67
N PHE A 17 -5.71 12.10 3.49
CA PHE A 17 -5.24 12.86 2.33
C PHE A 17 -3.72 12.89 2.12
N ALA A 18 -2.91 12.86 3.17
CA ALA A 18 -1.44 12.93 3.03
C ALA A 18 -0.85 11.61 2.50
N PHE A 19 -1.49 10.49 2.80
CA PHE A 19 -1.13 9.18 2.26
C PHE A 19 -1.60 9.01 0.80
N GLN A 20 -2.79 9.54 0.47
CA GLN A 20 -3.25 9.66 -0.92
C GLN A 20 -2.29 10.51 -1.77
N ALA A 21 -1.69 11.56 -1.20
CA ALA A 21 -0.65 12.34 -1.88
C ALA A 21 0.64 11.54 -2.13
N ILE A 22 0.98 10.55 -1.29
CA ILE A 22 2.14 9.66 -1.51
C ILE A 22 1.86 8.68 -2.65
N ILE A 23 0.67 8.08 -2.72
CA ILE A 23 0.27 7.21 -3.84
C ILE A 23 0.20 8.01 -5.14
N SER A 24 -0.38 9.21 -5.10
CA SER A 24 -0.46 10.10 -6.26
C SER A 24 0.92 10.61 -6.69
N ALA A 25 1.82 10.94 -5.75
CA ALA A 25 3.21 11.31 -6.04
C ALA A 25 4.07 10.13 -6.51
N ALA A 26 3.81 8.91 -6.02
CA ALA A 26 4.45 7.69 -6.51
C ALA A 26 4.07 7.40 -7.96
N LYS A 27 2.81 7.66 -8.36
CA LYS A 27 2.38 7.61 -9.77
C LYS A 27 2.91 8.80 -10.60
N PHE A 28 3.09 9.99 -10.02
CA PHE A 28 3.62 11.18 -10.73
C PHE A 28 5.15 11.15 -10.94
N SER A 29 5.89 10.46 -10.07
CA SER A 29 7.35 10.34 -10.15
C SER A 29 7.84 9.55 -11.38
N SER A 30 6.99 8.75 -12.03
CA SER A 30 7.32 8.08 -13.29
C SER A 30 7.32 9.00 -14.52
N PHE A 31 6.94 10.28 -14.39
CA PHE A 31 6.86 11.22 -15.53
C PHE A 31 7.96 12.31 -15.54
N CYS A 32 8.79 12.39 -14.49
CA CYS A 32 9.85 13.39 -14.37
C CYS A 32 11.24 12.74 -14.28
N MET A 33 11.66 12.02 -15.32
CA MET A 33 13.09 11.71 -15.51
C MET A 33 13.46 11.58 -17.00
N LEU A 34 13.04 12.56 -17.80
CA LEU A 34 13.61 12.81 -19.13
C LEU A 34 14.01 14.29 -19.19
N LEU A 35 15.27 14.51 -19.61
CA LEU A 35 15.98 15.78 -19.83
C LEU A 35 16.86 16.28 -18.68
N VAL A 36 18.09 15.76 -18.62
CA VAL A 36 19.29 16.62 -18.71
C VAL A 36 20.30 15.95 -19.65
N HIS A 37 20.71 16.72 -20.66
CA HIS A 37 21.63 16.38 -21.73
C HIS A 37 23.10 16.33 -21.27
N ASP A 38 23.85 15.43 -21.93
CA ASP A 38 25.29 15.44 -22.26
C ASP A 38 26.35 15.59 -21.16
N TRP A 39 27.15 14.52 -20.96
CA TRP A 39 28.60 14.61 -20.70
C TRP A 39 29.35 13.33 -21.15
N HIS A 40 30.28 13.55 -22.08
CA HIS A 40 31.41 12.74 -22.57
C HIS A 40 31.46 11.21 -22.44
N SER A 41 31.43 10.59 -23.62
CA SER A 41 32.11 9.36 -24.08
C SER A 41 33.01 8.62 -23.08
N PHE A 42 32.51 7.50 -22.58
CA PHE A 42 33.32 6.37 -22.12
C PHE A 42 32.70 5.08 -22.70
N SER A 43 33.38 4.47 -23.67
CA SER A 43 32.99 3.15 -24.18
C SER A 43 33.50 2.08 -23.23
N LEU A 44 32.58 1.47 -22.47
CA LEU A 44 32.81 0.22 -21.75
C LEU A 44 32.02 -0.91 -22.42
N PRO A 45 32.53 -2.14 -22.44
CA PRO A 45 31.90 -3.26 -23.13
C PRO A 45 30.57 -3.64 -22.46
N LEU A 46 29.50 -3.61 -23.25
CA LEU A 46 28.16 -4.07 -22.95
C LEU A 46 28.15 -5.59 -22.70
N SER A 47 28.09 -5.95 -21.43
CA SER A 47 27.56 -7.23 -20.94
C SER A 47 27.10 -7.02 -19.50
N ILE A 48 26.23 -6.03 -19.29
CA ILE A 48 25.42 -5.98 -18.08
C ILE A 48 24.35 -7.03 -18.30
N SER A 49 24.46 -8.17 -17.61
CA SER A 49 23.28 -9.01 -17.40
C SER A 49 22.21 -8.09 -16.83
N LEU A 50 21.08 -7.98 -17.51
CA LEU A 50 19.87 -7.42 -16.94
C LEU A 50 19.67 -8.14 -15.61
N PHE A 51 20.07 -7.48 -14.52
CA PHE A 51 19.84 -7.97 -13.19
C PHE A 51 18.34 -8.16 -13.11
N ASP A 52 17.96 -9.40 -12.82
CA ASP A 52 16.61 -9.81 -12.53
C ASP A 52 16.09 -8.84 -11.46
N LEU A 53 15.32 -7.83 -11.88
CA LEU A 53 14.55 -7.02 -10.95
C LEU A 53 13.54 -7.99 -10.38
N SER A 54 13.86 -8.58 -9.23
CA SER A 54 13.04 -9.60 -8.60
C SER A 54 11.76 -8.98 -8.07
N MET A 55 10.84 -8.67 -8.98
CA MET A 55 9.45 -8.42 -8.67
C MET A 55 8.89 -9.69 -8.02
N ILE A 56 8.13 -9.52 -6.95
CA ILE A 56 7.47 -10.66 -6.31
C ILE A 56 6.26 -11.06 -7.17
N ASP A 57 5.90 -12.34 -7.12
CA ASP A 57 4.75 -12.83 -7.89
C ASP A 57 3.45 -12.15 -7.40
N PRO A 58 2.54 -11.77 -8.31
CA PRO A 58 1.24 -11.26 -7.93
C PRO A 58 0.47 -12.32 -7.12
N PRO A 59 -0.24 -11.93 -6.05
CA PRO A 59 -0.99 -12.86 -5.22
C PRO A 59 -2.32 -13.21 -5.92
N SER A 60 -2.25 -13.97 -7.03
CA SER A 60 -3.39 -14.31 -7.89
C SER A 60 -4.51 -15.05 -7.16
N ASP A 61 -4.16 -15.80 -6.12
CA ASP A 61 -5.10 -16.57 -5.30
C ASP A 61 -5.73 -15.72 -4.18
N ASN A 62 -5.26 -14.48 -4.00
CA ASN A 62 -5.81 -13.58 -2.99
C ASN A 62 -7.12 -12.95 -3.49
N PRO A 63 -8.20 -13.03 -2.70
CA PRO A 63 -9.50 -12.55 -3.15
C PRO A 63 -9.60 -11.03 -3.26
N LEU A 64 -8.76 -10.24 -2.56
CA LEU A 64 -8.73 -8.79 -2.73
C LEU A 64 -8.06 -8.41 -4.05
N TYR A 65 -7.02 -9.14 -4.46
CA TYR A 65 -6.31 -8.91 -5.72
C TYR A 65 -7.22 -9.14 -6.94
N SER A 66 -8.10 -10.14 -6.89
CA SER A 66 -9.05 -10.41 -7.97
C SER A 66 -10.13 -9.33 -8.14
N LEU A 67 -10.27 -8.39 -7.20
CA LEU A 67 -11.18 -7.25 -7.34
C LEU A 67 -10.60 -6.12 -8.20
N LEU A 68 -9.28 -6.06 -8.39
CA LEU A 68 -8.66 -4.98 -9.16
C LEU A 68 -9.18 -4.99 -10.60
N GLY A 69 -9.50 -3.80 -11.11
CA GLY A 69 -10.09 -3.60 -12.43
C GLY A 69 -11.62 -3.77 -12.51
N LEU A 70 -12.30 -4.15 -11.44
CA LEU A 70 -13.77 -4.30 -11.43
C LEU A 70 -14.50 -2.95 -11.26
N SER A 71 -15.71 -2.85 -11.80
CA SER A 71 -16.59 -1.66 -11.66
C SER A 71 -17.10 -1.50 -10.23
N PRO A 72 -17.38 -0.27 -9.74
CA PRO A 72 -18.01 -0.06 -8.42
C PRO A 72 -19.34 -0.79 -8.21
N SER A 73 -20.00 -1.15 -9.31
CA SER A 73 -21.28 -1.88 -9.31
C SER A 73 -21.14 -3.41 -9.34
N SER A 74 -19.90 -3.92 -9.43
CA SER A 74 -19.59 -5.35 -9.52
C SER A 74 -20.21 -6.14 -8.35
N PRO A 75 -20.93 -7.25 -8.64
CA PRO A 75 -21.44 -8.13 -7.60
C PRO A 75 -20.33 -8.83 -6.82
N GLU A 76 -19.16 -9.05 -7.42
CA GLU A 76 -17.99 -9.67 -6.80
C GLU A 76 -17.47 -8.84 -5.62
N ILE A 77 -17.41 -7.50 -5.77
CA ILE A 77 -17.04 -6.58 -4.67
C ILE A 77 -18.03 -6.71 -3.51
N LYS A 78 -19.33 -6.71 -3.80
CA LYS A 78 -20.38 -6.82 -2.78
C LYS A 78 -20.34 -8.17 -2.06
N HIS A 79 -20.13 -9.24 -2.83
CA HIS A 79 -20.04 -10.59 -2.31
C HIS A 79 -18.81 -10.74 -1.40
N LEU A 80 -17.63 -10.27 -1.85
CA LEU A 80 -16.40 -10.43 -1.07
C LEU A 80 -16.46 -9.66 0.24
N LEU A 81 -16.93 -8.41 0.20
CA LEU A 81 -17.08 -7.63 1.43
C LEU A 81 -18.17 -8.22 2.34
N SER A 82 -19.10 -9.02 1.80
CA SER A 82 -20.17 -9.69 2.55
C SER A 82 -21.01 -8.72 3.39
N THR A 83 -21.21 -7.50 2.89
CA THR A 83 -21.85 -6.44 3.68
C THR A 83 -23.14 -5.93 3.07
N ASP A 84 -24.15 -5.79 3.91
CA ASP A 84 -25.22 -4.80 3.73
C ASP A 84 -24.76 -3.36 4.08
N LEU A 85 -23.46 -3.18 4.39
CA LEU A 85 -22.89 -1.89 4.73
C LEU A 85 -22.88 -0.98 3.51
N THR A 86 -23.39 0.23 3.72
CA THR A 86 -23.30 1.30 2.73
C THR A 86 -21.97 2.03 2.91
N PRO A 87 -21.10 2.10 1.88
CA PRO A 87 -19.83 2.81 2.00
C PRO A 87 -20.07 4.32 2.15
N THR A 88 -19.15 5.00 2.83
CA THR A 88 -19.05 6.46 2.70
C THR A 88 -18.37 6.77 1.37
N VAL A 89 -19.08 7.47 0.48
CA VAL A 89 -18.58 7.79 -0.86
C VAL A 89 -17.98 9.19 -0.87
N THR A 90 -16.70 9.30 -1.22
CA THR A 90 -15.99 10.56 -1.38
C THR A 90 -15.47 10.68 -2.81
N LYS A 91 -15.76 11.80 -3.47
CA LYS A 91 -15.23 12.10 -4.81
C LYS A 91 -14.13 13.14 -4.71
N LEU A 92 -12.95 12.85 -5.26
CA LEU A 92 -11.83 13.76 -5.29
C LEU A 92 -11.26 13.81 -6.70
N SER A 93 -11.47 14.95 -7.40
CA SER A 93 -11.09 15.08 -8.80
C SER A 93 -11.67 13.93 -9.65
N ASN A 94 -10.80 13.09 -10.21
CA ASN A 94 -11.17 11.98 -11.09
C ASN A 94 -11.32 10.65 -10.32
N TYR A 95 -11.15 10.66 -9.00
CA TYR A 95 -11.16 9.46 -8.16
C TYR A 95 -12.47 9.37 -7.38
N ILE A 96 -12.96 8.16 -7.20
CA ILE A 96 -14.09 7.85 -6.31
C ILE A 96 -13.59 6.88 -5.25
N TYR A 97 -13.78 7.24 -3.99
CA TYR A 97 -13.45 6.39 -2.86
C TYR A 97 -14.73 5.85 -2.23
N HIS A 98 -14.82 4.53 -2.06
CA HIS A 98 -15.84 3.87 -1.25
C HIS A 98 -15.21 3.37 0.05
N ALA A 99 -15.45 4.09 1.13
CA ALA A 99 -14.89 3.76 2.45
C ALA A 99 -15.85 2.89 3.26
N TYR A 100 -15.45 1.65 3.52
CA TYR A 100 -16.16 0.70 4.39
C TYR A 100 -15.50 0.72 5.78
N LYS A 101 -15.72 1.82 6.50
CA LYS A 101 -15.05 2.11 7.77
C LYS A 101 -15.14 0.99 8.82
N PRO A 102 -16.29 0.33 9.05
CA PRO A 102 -16.37 -0.78 10.01
C PRO A 102 -15.51 -2.00 9.62
N LEU A 103 -15.16 -2.14 8.34
CA LEU A 103 -14.31 -3.22 7.85
C LEU A 103 -12.83 -2.86 7.83
N GLY A 104 -12.46 -1.58 7.99
CA GLY A 104 -11.07 -1.17 7.83
C GLY A 104 -10.55 -1.20 6.39
N ILE A 105 -11.43 -0.98 5.41
CA ILE A 105 -11.07 -1.00 3.98
C ILE A 105 -11.65 0.19 3.22
N SER A 106 -10.88 0.73 2.28
CA SER A 106 -11.31 1.78 1.35
C SER A 106 -10.97 1.34 -0.08
N LEU A 107 -11.93 1.50 -0.99
CA LEU A 107 -11.79 1.15 -2.40
C LEU A 107 -11.63 2.41 -3.23
N CYS A 108 -10.54 2.53 -3.98
CA CYS A 108 -10.25 3.65 -4.87
C CYS A 108 -10.55 3.27 -6.33
N PHE A 109 -11.46 4.01 -6.95
CA PHE A 109 -11.85 3.82 -8.33
C PHE A 109 -11.37 4.97 -9.21
N ILE A 110 -10.87 4.64 -10.40
CA ILE A 110 -10.41 5.60 -11.43
C ILE A 110 -11.26 5.49 -12.69
N PRO A 111 -11.31 6.55 -13.53
CA PRO A 111 -12.04 6.50 -14.79
C PRO A 111 -11.33 5.59 -15.79
N LYS A 112 -12.09 4.74 -16.47
CA LYS A 112 -11.63 3.92 -17.61
C LYS A 112 -12.69 3.94 -18.70
N GLY A 113 -12.49 4.82 -19.68
CA GLY A 113 -13.50 5.10 -20.71
C GLY A 113 -14.69 5.86 -20.11
N ASN A 114 -15.89 5.29 -20.23
CA ASN A 114 -17.14 5.89 -19.71
C ASN A 114 -17.56 5.34 -18.34
N ASP A 115 -16.75 4.47 -17.73
CA ASP A 115 -17.02 3.87 -16.42
C ASP A 115 -15.83 4.09 -15.46
N PHE A 116 -15.96 3.59 -14.24
CA PHE A 116 -14.92 3.54 -13.23
C PHE A 116 -14.48 2.10 -12.99
N VAL A 117 -13.20 1.90 -12.66
CA VAL A 117 -12.65 0.60 -12.27
C VAL A 117 -11.82 0.72 -11.00
N LEU A 118 -11.80 -0.35 -10.20
CA LEU A 118 -11.01 -0.42 -8.98
C LEU A 118 -9.53 -0.39 -9.31
N ASP A 119 -8.83 0.64 -8.85
CA ASP A 119 -7.40 0.87 -9.07
C ASP A 119 -6.57 0.52 -7.84
N ALA A 120 -7.13 0.74 -6.65
CA ALA A 120 -6.43 0.43 -5.42
C ALA A 120 -7.38 0.07 -4.27
N ILE A 121 -6.85 -0.67 -3.32
CA ILE A 121 -7.51 -1.09 -2.08
C ILE A 121 -6.63 -0.67 -0.91
N ASP A 122 -7.12 0.24 -0.08
CA ASP A 122 -6.47 0.63 1.17
C ASP A 122 -7.01 -0.25 2.31
N ILE A 123 -6.12 -0.85 3.10
CA ILE A 123 -6.43 -1.72 4.24
C ILE A 123 -5.77 -1.14 5.49
N TYR A 124 -6.51 -1.01 6.60
CA TYR A 124 -6.04 -0.37 7.82
C TYR A 124 -5.84 -1.39 8.96
N ASN A 125 -4.72 -1.33 9.67
CA ASN A 125 -4.43 -2.20 10.84
C ASN A 125 -4.85 -1.61 12.18
N GLY A 126 -5.49 -0.44 12.17
CA GLY A 126 -5.70 0.35 13.37
C GLY A 126 -6.92 1.24 13.26
N ALA A 127 -7.48 1.60 14.43
CA ALA A 127 -8.54 2.58 14.47
C ALA A 127 -8.01 3.95 14.00
N THR A 128 -8.67 4.55 13.01
CA THR A 128 -8.28 5.86 12.48
C THR A 128 -9.22 6.95 12.97
N ARG A 129 -8.75 8.20 12.93
CA ARG A 129 -9.57 9.38 13.27
C ARG A 129 -10.81 9.50 12.36
N ASP A 130 -10.69 9.06 11.12
CA ASP A 130 -11.78 9.09 10.15
C ASP A 130 -12.81 7.98 10.41
N GLY A 131 -12.60 7.14 11.43
CA GLY A 131 -13.55 6.15 11.92
C GLY A 131 -13.36 4.75 11.34
N PHE A 132 -12.25 4.49 10.63
CA PHE A 132 -11.94 3.13 10.22
C PHE A 132 -11.62 2.29 11.45
N LEU A 133 -12.09 1.04 11.46
CA LEU A 133 -11.68 0.01 12.40
C LEU A 133 -10.52 -0.82 11.80
N PRO A 134 -9.78 -1.59 12.61
CA PRO A 134 -8.80 -2.53 12.09
C PRO A 134 -9.44 -3.57 11.16
N TYR A 135 -8.77 -3.90 10.07
CA TYR A 135 -9.13 -4.98 9.18
C TYR A 135 -8.99 -6.33 9.91
N THR A 136 -10.05 -7.13 9.89
CA THR A 136 -10.13 -8.38 10.67
C THR A 136 -10.17 -9.65 9.82
N SER A 137 -10.27 -9.53 8.49
CA SER A 137 -10.28 -10.71 7.62
C SER A 137 -8.87 -11.25 7.41
N ASP A 138 -8.74 -12.57 7.37
CA ASP A 138 -7.45 -13.29 7.29
C ASP A 138 -7.04 -13.56 5.83
N ASN A 139 -7.10 -12.53 5.00
CA ASN A 139 -6.90 -12.61 3.55
C ASN A 139 -6.08 -11.42 3.05
N LEU A 140 -5.10 -10.96 3.83
CA LEU A 140 -4.17 -9.94 3.35
C LEU A 140 -3.34 -10.49 2.17
N PRO A 141 -2.96 -9.64 1.20
CA PRO A 141 -2.12 -10.03 0.07
C PRO A 141 -0.78 -10.61 0.52
N CYS A 142 -0.19 -11.47 -0.32
CA CYS A 142 1.15 -12.04 -0.11
C CYS A 142 1.32 -12.80 1.21
N GLN A 143 0.26 -13.48 1.68
CA GLN A 143 0.26 -14.30 2.91
C GLN A 143 0.66 -13.52 4.17
N LEU A 144 0.49 -12.20 4.16
CA LEU A 144 0.72 -11.35 5.32
C LEU A 144 -0.43 -11.50 6.33
N HIS A 145 -0.20 -11.12 7.58
CA HIS A 145 -1.22 -11.13 8.64
C HIS A 145 -1.15 -9.85 9.48
N SER A 146 -2.20 -9.56 10.25
CA SER A 146 -2.35 -8.29 10.97
C SER A 146 -1.27 -8.00 12.01
N THR A 147 -0.67 -9.04 12.58
CA THR A 147 0.38 -8.94 13.60
C THR A 147 1.80 -8.98 13.05
N ILE A 148 1.99 -9.08 11.72
CA ILE A 148 3.32 -9.21 11.13
C ILE A 148 4.17 -7.95 11.37
N GLN A 149 5.43 -8.14 11.72
CA GLN A 149 6.38 -7.06 11.95
C GLN A 149 7.19 -6.76 10.68
N ALA A 150 7.72 -5.55 10.57
CA ALA A 150 8.42 -5.07 9.38
C ALA A 150 9.58 -5.98 8.97
N HIS A 151 10.35 -6.48 9.93
CA HIS A 151 11.46 -7.38 9.66
C HIS A 151 11.00 -8.76 9.17
N GLU A 152 9.83 -9.23 9.60
CA GLU A 152 9.22 -10.48 9.15
C GLU A 152 8.69 -10.33 7.72
N ILE A 153 8.13 -9.18 7.36
CA ILE A 153 7.72 -8.86 5.98
C ILE A 153 8.92 -8.97 5.03
N VAL A 154 10.04 -8.33 5.37
CA VAL A 154 11.28 -8.39 4.56
C VAL A 154 11.86 -9.81 4.52
N SER A 155 11.81 -10.54 5.64
CA SER A 155 12.26 -11.93 5.67
C SER A 155 11.39 -12.85 4.81
N HIS A 156 10.11 -12.54 4.67
CA HIS A 156 9.14 -13.32 3.90
C HIS A 156 9.14 -12.97 2.41
N LEU A 157 9.16 -11.68 2.07
CA LEU A 157 9.02 -11.18 0.68
C LEU A 157 10.36 -10.83 0.01
N GLY A 158 11.45 -10.77 0.78
CA GLY A 158 12.74 -10.29 0.30
C GLY A 158 12.92 -8.78 0.45
N GLU A 159 13.92 -8.22 -0.22
CA GLU A 159 14.18 -6.78 -0.20
C GLU A 159 13.09 -6.01 -0.97
N PRO A 160 12.57 -4.90 -0.44
CA PRO A 160 11.56 -4.09 -1.12
C PRO A 160 12.17 -3.34 -2.31
N ASP A 161 11.39 -3.18 -3.39
CA ASP A 161 11.76 -2.40 -4.57
C ASP A 161 12.03 -0.93 -4.23
N ARG A 162 11.22 -0.38 -3.32
CA ARG A 162 11.36 0.99 -2.84
C ARG A 162 11.10 1.05 -1.34
N LYS A 163 11.79 1.97 -0.68
CA LYS A 163 11.58 2.28 0.74
C LYS A 163 11.83 3.75 1.01
N GLY A 164 11.20 4.28 2.03
CA GLY A 164 11.39 5.67 2.42
C GLY A 164 10.85 6.01 3.80
N GLY A 165 11.05 7.26 4.21
CA GLY A 165 10.76 7.71 5.56
C GLY A 165 11.88 7.38 6.55
N GLY A 166 11.57 7.58 7.83
CA GLY A 166 12.47 7.40 8.94
C GLY A 166 13.60 8.41 9.06
N GLY A 167 14.50 8.17 10.03
CA GLY A 167 15.70 8.97 10.25
C GLY A 167 15.42 10.46 10.47
N GLN A 168 16.10 11.32 9.70
CA GLN A 168 15.97 12.78 9.82
C GLN A 168 14.62 13.32 9.34
N SER A 169 13.93 12.60 8.43
CA SER A 169 12.64 13.05 7.90
C SER A 169 11.54 13.05 8.95
N ARG A 170 11.69 12.22 10.00
CA ARG A 170 10.67 11.96 11.03
C ARG A 170 9.30 11.54 10.44
N LEU A 171 9.29 11.08 9.18
CA LEU A 171 8.13 10.50 8.54
C LEU A 171 8.05 9.01 8.86
N PRO A 172 6.85 8.42 8.95
CA PRO A 172 6.71 6.98 9.08
C PRO A 172 7.46 6.23 7.97
N CYS A 173 8.11 5.14 8.33
CA CYS A 173 8.76 4.26 7.38
C CYS A 173 7.71 3.62 6.47
N TRP A 174 8.06 3.44 5.19
CA TRP A 174 7.23 2.72 4.24
C TRP A 174 8.11 1.90 3.31
N ILE A 175 7.54 0.79 2.83
CA ILE A 175 8.16 -0.14 1.87
C ILE A 175 7.16 -0.45 0.75
N GLU A 176 7.67 -0.72 -0.44
CA GLU A 176 6.89 -1.04 -1.63
C GLU A 176 7.47 -2.28 -2.31
N TYR A 177 6.59 -3.20 -2.69
CA TYR A 177 6.91 -4.36 -3.51
C TYR A 177 6.09 -4.33 -4.79
N LYS A 178 6.71 -4.57 -5.93
CA LYS A 178 6.07 -4.57 -7.24
C LYS A 178 5.76 -5.98 -7.70
N PHE A 179 4.58 -6.14 -8.26
CA PHE A 179 4.21 -7.32 -9.06
C PHE A 179 4.43 -7.06 -10.56
N SER A 180 4.30 -5.81 -10.98
CA SER A 180 4.54 -5.34 -12.35
C SER A 180 4.92 -3.86 -12.34
N GLU A 181 5.06 -3.25 -13.52
CA GLU A 181 5.34 -1.81 -13.62
C GLU A 181 4.29 -0.93 -12.91
N ASN A 182 3.02 -1.36 -12.92
CA ASN A 182 1.88 -0.56 -12.47
C ASN A 182 1.08 -1.22 -11.34
N SER A 183 1.55 -2.33 -10.77
CA SER A 183 0.85 -3.05 -9.69
C SER A 183 1.83 -3.49 -8.61
N GLY A 184 1.37 -3.53 -7.37
CA GLY A 184 2.18 -3.87 -6.22
C GLY A 184 1.45 -3.71 -4.90
N ILE A 185 2.23 -3.74 -3.83
CA ILE A 185 1.80 -3.38 -2.49
C ILE A 185 2.68 -2.27 -1.94
N LEU A 186 2.05 -1.29 -1.28
CA LEU A 186 2.74 -0.28 -0.47
C LEU A 186 2.31 -0.46 0.98
N ILE A 187 3.30 -0.53 1.87
CA ILE A 187 3.11 -0.83 3.29
C ILE A 187 3.63 0.36 4.09
N GLN A 188 2.76 0.99 4.86
CA GLN A 188 3.17 1.99 5.84
C GLN A 188 3.38 1.33 7.20
N LEU A 189 4.50 1.65 7.84
CA LEU A 189 4.93 1.10 9.11
C LEU A 189 4.60 2.05 10.28
N HIS A 190 4.48 1.51 11.49
CA HIS A 190 4.17 2.30 12.69
C HIS A 190 5.30 3.25 13.11
N GLY A 191 6.55 2.90 12.83
CA GLY A 191 7.73 3.59 13.32
C GLY A 191 8.40 4.50 12.30
N PHE A 192 9.39 5.26 12.78
CA PHE A 192 10.31 6.08 11.98
C PHE A 192 11.77 5.64 12.17
N GLU A 193 12.01 4.53 12.88
CA GLU A 193 13.32 3.98 13.17
C GLU A 193 13.44 2.62 12.48
N TRP A 194 14.34 2.52 11.49
CA TRP A 194 14.56 1.29 10.73
C TRP A 194 15.13 0.14 11.57
N GLU A 195 15.74 0.46 12.71
CA GLU A 195 16.32 -0.51 13.63
C GLU A 195 15.29 -1.10 14.61
N ASP A 196 14.06 -0.58 14.63
CA ASP A 196 12.98 -1.11 15.47
C ASP A 196 12.46 -2.44 14.90
N ARG A 197 12.89 -3.54 15.53
CA ARG A 197 12.48 -4.90 15.13
C ARG A 197 11.02 -5.18 15.43
N GLU A 198 10.43 -4.52 16.43
CA GLU A 198 9.04 -4.73 16.83
C GLU A 198 8.07 -3.83 16.06
N MET A 199 8.57 -3.08 15.07
CA MET A 199 7.77 -2.18 14.25
C MET A 199 6.73 -2.94 13.42
N GLY A 200 5.46 -2.82 13.79
CA GLY A 200 4.33 -3.29 13.00
C GLY A 200 3.99 -2.37 11.82
N TRP A 201 2.84 -2.61 11.20
CA TRP A 201 2.32 -1.83 10.07
C TRP A 201 0.98 -1.14 10.39
N THR A 202 0.75 0.03 9.79
CA THR A 202 -0.46 0.85 9.97
C THR A 202 -1.47 0.65 8.85
N SER A 203 -1.00 0.59 7.61
CA SER A 203 -1.85 0.48 6.43
C SER A 203 -1.13 -0.20 5.27
N PHE A 204 -1.91 -0.92 4.47
CA PHE A 204 -1.52 -1.48 3.19
C PHE A 204 -2.29 -0.80 2.06
N VAL A 205 -1.66 -0.67 0.91
CA VAL A 205 -2.30 -0.32 -0.36
C VAL A 205 -1.99 -1.43 -1.34
N LEU A 206 -3.01 -2.10 -1.86
CA LEU A 206 -2.89 -3.01 -2.98
C LEU A 206 -3.31 -2.27 -4.25
N PHE A 207 -2.47 -2.28 -5.29
CA PHE A 207 -2.71 -1.58 -6.56
C PHE A 207 -2.17 -2.36 -7.76
#